data_AF-A0A4Q0SN00-F1
#
_entry.id   AF-A0A4Q0SN00-F1
#
_cell.length_a   1.000
_cell.length_b   1.000
_cell.length_c   1.000
_cell.angle_alpha   90.00
_cell.angle_beta   90.00
_cell.angle_gamma   90.00
#
_symmetry.space_group_name_H-M   'P 1'
#
loop_
_entity.id
_entity.type
_entity.pdbx_description
1 polymer ?
#
loop_
_entity_poly.entity_id
_entity_poly.type
_entity_poly.pdbx_seq_one_letter_code
_entity_poly.pdbx_strand_id
1 'polypeptide(L)' 'MGIERYRNPKYWRMRAKEFRAKADNAEHQQTKQTLRNAAKSYDELAKRAEQIRIVQEAAE' A
#
# COMPACT_ATOMS: atom_id res chain seq x y z
N MET A 1 -10.02 13.43 -11.35
CA MET A 1 -8.78 13.27 -10.57
C MET A 1 -8.84 12.01 -9.67
N GLY A 2 -9.05 10.82 -10.25
CA GLY A 2 -9.11 9.56 -9.48
C GLY A 2 -7.86 8.69 -9.59
N ILE A 3 -7.13 8.80 -10.71
CA ILE A 3 -6.16 7.79 -11.15
C ILE A 3 -4.71 8.16 -10.77
N GLU A 4 -4.40 9.47 -10.68
CA GLU A 4 -3.07 9.96 -10.29
C GLU A 4 -2.65 9.56 -8.87
N ARG A 5 -3.60 9.47 -7.94
CA ARG A 5 -3.32 9.05 -6.55
C ARG A 5 -2.78 7.62 -6.50
N TYR A 6 -3.25 6.75 -7.39
CA TYR A 6 -2.83 5.36 -7.48
C TYR A 6 -1.46 5.16 -8.14
N ARG A 7 -0.94 6.18 -8.83
CA ARG A 7 0.45 6.17 -9.34
C ARG A 7 1.47 6.55 -8.28
N ASN A 8 1.04 7.14 -7.17
CA ASN A 8 1.97 7.58 -6.14
C ASN A 8 2.28 6.45 -5.15
N PRO A 9 3.53 5.95 -5.07
CA PRO A 9 3.90 4.91 -4.10
C PRO A 9 3.69 5.36 -2.65
N LYS A 10 3.74 6.67 -2.36
CA LYS A 10 3.47 7.21 -1.01
C LYS A 10 2.02 6.97 -0.59
N TYR A 11 1.05 7.03 -1.51
CA TYR A 11 -0.36 6.77 -1.21
C TYR A 11 -0.55 5.32 -0.73
N TRP A 12 0.03 4.37 -1.45
CA TRP A 12 -0.05 2.95 -1.10
C TRP A 12 0.67 2.63 0.22
N ARG A 13 1.85 3.22 0.48
CA ARG A 13 2.55 3.09 1.77
C ARG A 13 1.74 3.66 2.94
N MET A 14 1.07 4.79 2.73
CA MET A 14 0.19 5.39 3.74
C MET A 14 -0.96 4.43 4.07
N ARG A 15 -1.63 3.88 3.06
CA ARG A 15 -2.70 2.89 3.26
C ARG A 15 -2.21 1.65 3.99
N ALA A 16 -1.06 1.09 3.59
CA ALA A 16 -0.46 -0.04 4.28
C ALA A 16 -0.25 0.23 5.78
N LYS A 17 0.23 1.42 6.15
CA LYS A 17 0.39 1.84 7.55
C LYS A 17 -0.96 1.92 8.29
N GLU A 18 -2.00 2.49 7.68
CA GLU A 18 -3.34 2.53 8.28
C GLU A 18 -3.87 1.12 8.57
N PHE A 19 -3.72 0.19 7.64
CA PHE A 19 -4.16 -1.20 7.82
C PHE A 19 -3.34 -1.94 8.90
N ARG A 20 -2.05 -1.66 9.03
CA ARG A 20 -1.23 -2.20 10.14
C ARG A 20 -1.69 -1.65 11.49
N ALA A 21 -1.95 -0.35 11.58
CA ALA A 21 -2.45 0.26 12.82
C ALA A 21 -3.82 -0.32 13.22
N LYS A 22 -4.72 -0.51 12.24
CA LYS A 22 -6.00 -1.19 12.46
C LYS A 22 -5.82 -2.64 12.89
N ALA A 23 -4.86 -3.36 12.30
CA ALA A 23 -4.55 -4.73 12.70
C ALA A 23 -4.03 -4.81 14.13
N ASP A 24 -3.27 -3.82 14.58
CA ASP A 24 -2.71 -3.81 15.92
C ASP A 24 -3.79 -3.63 16.99
N ASN A 25 -4.79 -2.79 16.70
CA ASN A 25 -5.96 -2.56 17.54
C ASN A 25 -7.06 -3.64 17.42
N ALA A 26 -6.91 -4.62 16.52
CA ALA A 26 -7.92 -5.65 16.33
C ALA A 26 -7.82 -6.72 17.44
N GLU A 27 -8.91 -6.92 18.17
CA GLU A 27 -9.01 -7.92 19.24
C GLU A 27 -9.10 -9.35 18.68
N HIS A 28 -9.80 -9.52 17.55
CA HIS A 28 -9.93 -10.82 16.90
C HIS A 28 -8.70 -11.17 16.07
N GLN A 29 -8.06 -12.30 16.38
CA GLN A 29 -6.87 -12.79 15.66
C GLN A 29 -7.09 -12.93 14.15
N GLN A 30 -8.26 -13.42 13.74
CA GLN A 30 -8.61 -13.54 12.31
C GLN A 30 -8.64 -12.17 11.62
N THR A 31 -9.26 -11.17 12.25
CA THR A 31 -9.31 -9.79 11.74
C THR A 31 -7.92 -9.18 11.67
N LYS A 32 -7.10 -9.38 12.70
CA LYS A 32 -5.69 -8.95 12.72
C LYS A 32 -4.89 -9.54 11.57
N GLN A 33 -5.05 -10.84 11.31
CA GLN A 33 -4.38 -11.53 10.20
C GLN A 33 -4.84 -10.98 8.84
N THR A 34 -6.14 -10.79 8.65
CA THR A 34 -6.71 -10.24 7.41
C THR A 34 -6.21 -8.82 7.14
N LEU A 35 -6.20 -7.96 8.16
CA LEU A 35 -5.71 -6.58 8.04
C LEU A 35 -4.20 -6.52 7.77
N ARG A 36 -3.40 -7.42 8.37
CA ARG A 36 -1.97 -7.55 8.05
C ARG A 36 -1.75 -8.02 6.61
N ASN A 37 -2.55 -8.95 6.13
CA ASN A 37 -2.47 -9.41 4.74
C ASN A 37 -2.84 -8.28 3.77
N ALA A 38 -3.90 -7.51 4.06
CA ALA A 38 -4.26 -6.33 3.28
C ALA A 38 -3.13 -5.29 3.26
N ALA A 39 -2.49 -5.01 4.41
CA ALA A 39 -1.35 -4.10 4.46
C ALA A 39 -0.18 -4.57 3.59
N LYS A 40 0.14 -5.87 3.57
CA LYS A 40 1.16 -6.44 2.67
C LYS A 40 0.80 -6.22 1.21
N SER A 41 -0.46 -6.45 0.82
CA SER A 41 -0.90 -6.20 -0.55
C SER A 41 -0.74 -4.72 -0.96
N TYR A 42 -1.00 -3.78 -0.05
CA TYR A 42 -0.76 -2.37 -0.31
C TYR A 42 0.74 -2.01 -0.43
N ASP A 43 1.63 -2.62 0.35
CA ASP A 43 3.08 -2.46 0.16
C ASP A 43 3.55 -2.97 -1.20
N GLU A 44 3.02 -4.11 -1.67
CA GLU A 44 3.33 -4.62 -3.00
C GLU A 44 2.83 -3.69 -4.11
N LEU A 45 1.64 -3.08 -3.95
CA LEU A 45 1.17 -2.03 -4.84
C LEU A 45 2.07 -0.79 -4.81
N ALA A 46 2.60 -0.41 -3.64
CA ALA A 46 3.55 0.68 -3.52
C ALA A 46 4.84 0.40 -4.28
N LYS A 47 5.40 -0.82 -4.15
CA LYS A 47 6.60 -1.24 -4.89
C LYS A 47 6.35 -1.20 -6.40
N ARG A 48 5.22 -1.72 -6.86
CA ARG A 48 4.85 -1.68 -8.29
C ARG A 48 4.73 -0.25 -8.80
N ALA A 49 4.09 0.63 -8.03
CA ALA A 49 3.97 2.04 -8.38
C ALA A 49 5.34 2.74 -8.43
N GLU A 50 6.25 2.42 -7.51
CA GLU A 50 7.62 2.91 -7.51
C GLU A 50 8.41 2.43 -8.75
N GLN A 51 8.29 1.16 -9.11
CA GLN A 51 8.91 0.60 -10.32
C GLN A 51 8.39 1.26 -11.59
N ILE A 52 7.07 1.45 -11.73
CA ILE A 52 6.47 2.15 -12.87
C ILE A 52 7.02 3.58 -12.96
N ARG A 53 7.12 4.27 -11.81
CA ARG A 53 7.64 5.64 -11.76
C ARG A 53 9.11 5.70 -12.20
N ILE A 54 9.96 4.79 -11.71
CA ILE A 54 11.38 4.70 -12.09
C ILE A 54 11.52 4.45 -13.59
N VAL A 55 10.75 3.50 -14.15
CA VAL A 55 10.78 3.21 -15.58
C VAL A 55 10.32 4.40 -16.42
N GLN A 56 9.34 5.19 -15.95
CA GLN A 56 8.94 6.41 -16.63
C GLN A 56 9.97 7.53 -16.55
N GLU A 57 10.57 7.76 -15.38
CA GLU A 57 11.65 8.76 -15.21
C GLU A 57 12.90 8.39 -16.02
N ALA A 58 13.16 7.10 -16.28
CA ALA A 58 14.28 6.64 -17.09
C ALA A 58 14.01 6.62 -18.61
N ALA A 59 12.76 6.86 -19.02
CA ALA A 59 12.35 6.90 -20.43
C ALA A 59 12.15 8.32 -20.98
N GLU A 60 12.26 9.34 -20.13
CA GLU A 60 12.44 10.76 -20.51
C GLU A 60 13.94 11.09 -20.63
#